data_AF-A0A1I3WM05-F1
#
_entry.id   AF-A0A1I3WM05-F1
#
_cell.length_a   1.000
_cell.length_b   1.000
_cell.length_c   1.000
_cell.angle_alpha   90.00
_cell.angle_beta   90.00
_cell.angle_gamma   90.00
#
_symmetry.space_group_name_H-M   'P 1'
#
loop_
_entity.id
_entity.type
_entity.pdbx_description
1 polymer ?
#
loop_
_entity_poly.entity_id
_entity_poly.type
_entity_poly.pdbx_seq_one_letter_code
_entity_poly.pdbx_strand_id
1 'polypeptide(L)' 'MAFKYRDSPLYFRAAREAAHIEREGDYLRASKAWNKAVRHSRNTQNIEWAENRSDFCLKQLERDKNNENTRRRYRKTPRQ' A
#
# COMPACT_ATOMS: atom_id res chain seq x y z
N MET A 1 -25.59 5.16 20.97
CA MET A 1 -24.59 4.47 20.11
C MET A 1 -23.23 5.11 20.32
N ALA A 2 -22.40 4.50 21.16
CA ALA A 2 -21.06 5.02 21.45
C ALA A 2 -20.13 4.74 20.28
N PHE A 3 -19.52 5.79 19.71
CA PHE A 3 -18.49 5.69 18.69
C PHE A 3 -17.23 5.03 19.29
N LYS A 4 -17.24 3.71 19.45
CA LYS A 4 -16.17 2.91 20.06
C LYS A 4 -14.86 2.89 19.25
N TYR A 5 -14.89 3.43 18.03
CA TYR A 5 -13.76 3.53 17.11
C TYR A 5 -13.61 4.97 16.59
N ARG A 6 -13.49 5.97 17.48
CA ARG A 6 -13.21 7.36 17.10
C ARG A 6 -11.76 7.50 16.63
N ASP A 7 -11.44 6.85 15.53
CA ASP A 7 -10.36 7.36 14.70
C ASP A 7 -10.84 8.59 13.94
N SER A 8 -9.89 9.38 13.45
CA SER A 8 -10.21 10.55 12.65
C SER A 8 -10.98 10.12 11.40
N PRO A 9 -12.07 10.82 11.02
CA PRO A 9 -12.72 10.60 9.71
C PRO A 9 -11.72 10.68 8.54
N LEU A 10 -10.62 11.40 8.74
CA LEU A 10 -9.51 11.50 7.81
C LEU A 10 -8.74 10.17 7.64
N TYR A 11 -8.61 9.37 8.70
CA TYR A 11 -8.04 8.02 8.62
C TYR A 11 -8.87 7.15 7.68
N PHE A 12 -10.19 7.08 7.91
CA PHE A 12 -11.07 6.24 7.08
C PHE A 12 -11.10 6.69 5.61
N ARG A 13 -11.04 8.01 5.37
CA ARG A 13 -10.93 8.55 4.01
C ARG A 13 -9.63 8.13 3.34
N ALA A 14 -8.50 8.30 4.01
CA ALA A 14 -7.18 7.92 3.49
C ALA A 14 -7.06 6.40 3.29
N ALA A 15 -7.56 5.59 4.23
CA ALA A 15 -7.57 4.14 4.14
C ALA A 15 -8.44 3.63 2.98
N ARG A 16 -9.60 4.25 2.75
CA ARG A 16 -10.47 3.91 1.61
C ARG A 16 -9.82 4.26 0.27
N GLU A 17 -9.17 5.42 0.19
CA GLU A 17 -8.41 5.84 -1.00
C GLU A 17 -7.25 4.88 -1.27
N ALA A 18 -6.46 4.55 -0.24
CA ALA A 18 -5.38 3.59 -0.33
C ALA A 18 -5.87 2.23 -0.84
N ALA A 19 -6.93 1.69 -0.24
CA ALA A 19 -7.52 0.41 -0.63
C ALA A 19 -8.11 0.40 -2.05
N HIS A 20 -8.51 1.55 -2.59
CA HIS A 20 -8.95 1.64 -3.99
C HIS A 20 -7.74 1.55 -4.93
N ILE A 21 -6.70 2.33 -4.64
CA ILE A 21 -5.45 2.34 -5.40
C ILE A 21 -4.77 0.96 -5.38
N GLU A 22 -4.83 0.24 -4.25
CA GLU A 22 -4.35 -1.15 -4.16
C GLU A 22 -5.04 -2.08 -5.16
N ARG A 23 -6.34 -1.88 -5.42
CA ARG A 23 -7.08 -2.68 -6.42
C ARG A 23 -6.75 -2.28 -7.85
N GLU A 24 -6.38 -1.03 -8.08
CA GLU A 24 -5.88 -0.56 -9.37
C GLU A 24 -4.46 -1.07 -9.68
N GLY A 25 -3.76 -1.62 -8.68
CA GLY A 25 -2.41 -2.17 -8.82
C GLY A 25 -1.29 -1.13 -8.68
N ASP A 26 -1.60 0.11 -8.32
CA ASP A 26 -0.59 1.15 -8.05
C ASP A 26 -0.13 1.08 -6.59
N TYR A 27 0.68 0.07 -6.29
CA TYR A 27 1.19 -0.16 -4.94
C TYR A 27 2.08 1.00 -4.42
N LEU A 28 2.68 1.80 -5.31
CA LEU A 28 3.49 2.96 -4.90
C LEU A 28 2.61 4.07 -4.32
N ARG A 29 1.52 4.41 -5.02
CA ARG A 29 0.57 5.41 -4.53
C ARG A 29 -0.20 4.89 -3.33
N ALA A 30 -0.53 3.59 -3.30
CA ALA A 30 -1.17 2.97 -2.16
C ALA A 30 -0.33 3.07 -0.88
N SER A 31 0.97 2.78 -0.93
CA SER A 31 1.84 2.86 0.26
C SER A 31 1.93 4.28 0.83
N LYS A 32 1.95 5.29 -0.05
CA LYS A 32 1.92 6.71 0.34
C LYS A 32 0.60 7.09 0.99
N ALA A 33 -0.52 6.59 0.46
CA ALA A 33 -1.85 6.84 1.02
C ALA A 33 -2.01 6.18 2.40
N TRP A 34 -1.50 4.96 2.59
CA TRP A 34 -1.43 4.30 3.91
C TRP A 34 -0.56 5.07 4.90
N ASN A 35 0.61 5.56 4.50
CA ASN A 35 1.45 6.43 5.32
C ASN A 35 0.74 7.72 5.74
N LYS A 36 -0.08 8.30 4.86
CA LYS A 36 -0.92 9.45 5.18
C LYS A 36 -2.00 9.08 6.20
N ALA A 37 -2.60 7.89 6.09
CA ALA A 37 -3.57 7.38 7.05
C ALA A 37 -2.97 7.25 8.46
N VAL A 38 -1.73 6.73 8.58
CA VAL A 38 -0.99 6.66 9.85
C VAL A 38 -0.93 8.01 10.55
N ARG A 39 -0.58 9.07 9.82
CA ARG A 39 -0.47 10.44 10.36
C ARG A 39 -1.79 11.02 10.85
N HIS A 40 -2.90 10.57 10.28
CA HIS A 40 -4.25 11.00 10.69
C HIS A 40 -4.82 10.15 11.82
N SER A 41 -4.23 8.97 12.05
CA SER A 41 -4.66 8.07 13.10
C SER A 41 -4.15 8.53 14.45
N ARG A 42 -5.02 8.38 15.46
CA ARG A 42 -4.65 8.53 16.87
C ARG A 42 -4.75 7.21 17.62
N ASN A 43 -5.28 6.17 16.97
CA ASN A 43 -5.35 4.82 17.52
C ASN A 43 -4.15 4.01 17.04
N THR A 44 -3.40 3.46 18.00
CA THR A 44 -2.22 2.62 17.74
C THR A 44 -2.56 1.39 16.89
N GLN A 45 -3.74 0.79 17.05
CA GLN A 45 -4.15 -0.35 16.23
C GLN A 45 -4.32 0.03 14.74
N ASN A 46 -4.86 1.23 14.49
CA ASN A 46 -5.07 1.72 13.15
C ASN A 46 -3.78 2.24 12.50
N ILE A 47 -2.85 2.75 13.32
CA ILE A 47 -1.48 3.07 12.91
C ILE A 47 -0.79 1.78 12.47
N GLU A 48 -0.73 0.77 13.32
CA GLU A 48 -0.06 -0.50 13.04
C GLU A 48 -0.65 -1.19 11.80
N TRP A 49 -1.98 -1.19 11.67
CA TRP A 49 -2.65 -1.71 10.46
C TRP A 49 -2.19 -0.99 9.18
N ALA A 50 -2.16 0.34 9.21
CA ALA A 50 -1.78 1.13 8.05
C ALA A 50 -0.27 1.01 7.74
N GLU A 51 0.59 0.89 8.75
CA GLU A 51 2.02 0.61 8.58
C GLU A 51 2.23 -0.74 7.92
N ASN A 52 1.64 -1.82 8.47
CA ASN A 52 1.69 -3.16 7.89
C ASN A 52 1.20 -3.18 6.43
N ARG A 53 0.14 -2.42 6.13
CA ARG A 53 -0.35 -2.33 4.75
C ARG A 53 0.55 -1.53 3.83
N SER A 54 1.18 -0.47 4.32
CA SER A 54 2.18 0.26 3.53
C SER A 54 3.38 -0.63 3.17
N ASP A 55 3.85 -1.44 4.13
CA ASP A 55 4.94 -2.39 3.94
C ASP A 55 4.57 -3.49 2.94
N PHE A 56 3.34 -4.01 3.03
CA PHE A 56 2.85 -4.97 2.04
C PHE A 56 2.89 -4.37 0.62
N CYS A 57 2.43 -3.14 0.45
CA CYS A 57 2.43 -2.48 -0.86
C CYS A 57 3.86 -2.32 -1.40
N LEU A 58 4.82 -1.93 -0.55
CA LEU A 58 6.23 -1.82 -0.95
C LEU A 58 6.79 -3.17 -1.40
N LYS A 59 6.56 -4.23 -0.62
CA LYS A 59 7.00 -5.59 -0.96
C LYS A 59 6.37 -6.09 -2.26
N GLN A 60 5.09 -5.78 -2.49
CA GLN A 60 4.41 -6.15 -3.72
C GLN A 60 4.99 -5.41 -4.94
N LEU A 61 5.31 -4.12 -4.78
CA LEU A 61 5.98 -3.33 -5.80
C LEU A 61 7.38 -3.87 -6.13
N GLU A 62 8.14 -4.32 -5.13
CA GLU A 62 9.44 -4.96 -5.33
C GLU A 62 9.31 -6.29 -6.09
N ARG A 63 8.29 -7.11 -5.76
CA ARG A 63 7.99 -8.35 -6.49
C ARG A 63 7.64 -8.07 -7.95
N ASP A 64 6.78 -7.09 -8.20
CA ASP A 64 6.37 -6.70 -9.55
C ASP A 64 7.56 -6.18 -10.36
N LYS A 65 8.44 -5.36 -9.75
CA LYS A 65 9.69 -4.89 -10.36
C LYS A 65 10.65 -6.04 -10.67
N ASN A 66 10.80 -6.99 -9.74
CA ASN A 66 11.66 -8.15 -9.94
C ASN A 66 11.15 -9.04 -11.06
N ASN A 67 9.84 -9.24 -11.17
CA ASN A 67 9.21 -9.96 -12.28
C ASN A 67 9.37 -9.23 -13.63
N GLU A 68 9.22 -7.91 -13.65
CA GLU A 68 9.50 -7.12 -14.84
C GLU A 68 10.98 -7.20 -15.25
N ASN A 69 11.90 -7.17 -14.27
CA ASN A 69 13.34 -7.29 -14.53
C ASN A 69 13.71 -8.69 -15.04
N THR A 70 13.12 -9.76 -14.52
CA THR A 70 13.33 -11.11 -15.05
C THR A 70 12.80 -11.25 -16.47
N ARG A 71 11.61 -10.70 -16.78
CA ARG A 71 11.08 -10.66 -18.16
C ARG A 71 12.00 -9.91 -19.12
N ARG A 72 12.58 -8.78 -18.69
CA ARG A 72 13.54 -8.02 -19.49
C ARG A 72 14.84 -8.78 -19.71
N ARG A 73 15.35 -9.48 -18.70
CA ARG A 73 16.55 -10.34 -18.83
C ARG A 73 16.33 -11.45 -19.85
N TYR A 74 15.19 -12.14 -19.80
CA TYR A 74 14.85 -13.20 -20.77
C TYR A 74 14.64 -12.68 -22.20
N ARG A 75 14.16 -11.45 -22.38
CA ARG A 75 14.09 -10.83 -23.72
C ARG A 75 15.45 -10.44 -24.30
N LYS A 76 16.49 -10.30 -23.47
CA LYS A 76 17.83 -9.90 -23.90
C LYS A 76 18.78 -11.07 -24.18
N THR A 77 18.41 -12.31 -23.87
CA THR A 77 19.17 -13.49 -24.31
C THR A 77 18.87 -13.76 -25.78
N PRO A 78 19.82 -13.55 -26.71
CA PRO A 78 19.68 -14.02 -28.07
C PRO A 78 19.68 -15.55 -28.02
N ARG A 79 18.70 -16.20 -28.65
CA ARG A 79 18.83 -17.61 -28.99
C ARG A 79 20.00 -17.70 -29.97
N GLN A 80 21.05 -18.42 -29.57
CA GLN A 80 22.11 -18.86 -30.48
C GLN A 80 21.52 -19.83 -31.52
#